data_AF-A0AAJ2NST5-F1
#
_entry.id   AF-A0AAJ2NST5-F1
#
_cell.length_a   1.000
_cell.length_b   1.000
_cell.length_c   1.000
_cell.angle_alpha   90.00
_cell.angle_beta   90.00
_cell.angle_gamma   90.00
#
_symmetry.space_group_name_H-M   'P 1'
#
loop_
_entity.id
_entity.type
_entity.pdbx_description
1 polymer ?
#
loop_
_entity_poly.entity_id
_entity_poly.type
_entity_poly.pdbx_seq_one_letter_code
_entity_poly.pdbx_strand_id
1 'polypeptide(L)'
;KKVMDEIRQAGNIILFIDELHTLIGAGGAEGAIDASNILKPSLARGELQCIGATTLDEYRKYIEKDAALERRFQPIRVDEPTAEESVQILQGLRDRYEAHHRVSI
;
A
#
# COMPACT_ATOMS: atom_id res chain seq x y z
N LYS A 1 3.56 -8.41 -17.78
CA LYS A 1 3.68 -7.41 -18.87
C LYS A 1 2.32 -6.80 -19.22
N LYS A 2 1.30 -7.58 -19.58
CA LYS A 2 -0.04 -7.09 -19.96
C LYS A 2 -0.65 -6.03 -19.02
N VAL A 3 -0.58 -6.23 -17.71
CA VAL A 3 -1.10 -5.28 -16.70
C VAL A 3 -0.40 -3.90 -16.78
N MET A 4 0.90 -3.84 -17.01
CA MET A 4 1.61 -2.55 -17.14
C MET A 4 1.22 -1.81 -18.41
N ASP A 5 0.92 -2.54 -19.47
CA ASP A 5 0.46 -1.95 -20.73
C ASP A 5 -0.98 -1.43 -20.59
N GLU A 6 -1.84 -2.13 -19.86
CA GLU A 6 -3.19 -1.68 -19.49
C GLU A 6 -3.13 -0.39 -18.63
N ILE A 7 -2.24 -0.34 -17.64
CA ILE A 7 -2.02 0.85 -16.80
C ILE A 7 -1.59 2.05 -17.64
N ARG A 8 -0.64 1.85 -18.57
CA ARG A 8 -0.17 2.92 -19.47
C ARG A 8 -1.27 3.39 -20.42
N GLN A 9 -2.11 2.49 -20.93
CA GLN A 9 -3.22 2.84 -21.81
C GLN A 9 -4.32 3.60 -21.09
N ALA A 10 -4.59 3.28 -19.83
CA ALA A 10 -5.62 3.95 -19.03
C ALA A 10 -5.26 5.43 -18.73
N GLY A 11 -3.96 5.74 -18.60
CA GLY A 11 -3.41 7.10 -18.54
C GLY A 11 -3.63 7.85 -17.22
N ASN A 12 -4.87 7.95 -16.74
CA ASN A 12 -5.22 8.70 -15.52
C ASN A 12 -5.79 7.78 -14.44
N ILE A 13 -4.94 6.86 -13.95
CA ILE A 13 -5.31 5.93 -12.87
C ILE A 13 -4.37 6.07 -11.69
N ILE A 14 -4.91 5.90 -10.48
CA ILE A 14 -4.13 5.79 -9.25
C ILE A 14 -4.22 4.34 -8.80
N LEU A 15 -3.07 3.66 -8.78
CA LEU A 15 -2.99 2.30 -8.27
C LEU A 15 -2.87 2.33 -6.74
N PHE A 16 -3.76 1.64 -6.03
CA PHE A 16 -3.59 1.41 -4.60
C PHE A 16 -2.93 0.04 -4.39
N ILE A 17 -1.88 0.01 -3.57
CA ILE A 17 -1.16 -1.21 -3.20
C ILE A 17 -1.18 -1.30 -1.69
N ASP A 18 -1.99 -2.22 -1.17
CA ASP A 18 -1.88 -2.59 0.23
C ASP A 18 -0.62 -3.43 0.44
N GLU A 19 -0.01 -3.31 1.61
CA GLU A 19 1.25 -3.98 1.96
C GLU A 19 2.33 -3.84 0.87
N LEU A 20 2.66 -2.59 0.48
CA LEU A 20 3.59 -2.26 -0.62
C LEU A 20 4.92 -3.02 -0.55
N HIS A 21 5.40 -3.29 0.67
CA HIS A 21 6.63 -4.03 0.89
C HIS A 21 6.59 -5.47 0.35
N THR A 22 5.43 -6.09 0.15
CA THR A 22 5.32 -7.44 -0.43
C THR A 22 5.77 -7.47 -1.88
N LEU A 23 5.54 -6.39 -2.64
CA LEU A 23 6.00 -6.26 -4.04
C LEU A 23 7.49 -5.92 -4.15
N ILE A 24 8.09 -5.36 -3.09
CA ILE A 24 9.48 -4.88 -3.06
C ILE A 24 10.41 -5.89 -2.38
N GLY A 25 9.94 -6.51 -1.30
CA GLY A 25 10.68 -7.39 -0.39
C GLY A 25 10.62 -8.87 -0.72
N ALA A 26 9.85 -9.27 -1.74
CA ALA A 26 9.72 -10.65 -2.21
C ALA A 26 11.02 -11.28 -2.75
N GLY A 27 12.12 -10.53 -2.86
CA GLY A 27 13.41 -10.96 -3.40
C GLY A 27 14.19 -12.04 -2.61
N GLY A 28 13.53 -12.86 -1.78
CA GLY A 28 14.16 -13.92 -0.99
C GLY A 28 13.53 -15.31 -1.09
N ALA A 29 12.32 -15.45 -1.66
CA ALA A 29 11.67 -16.75 -1.81
C ALA A 29 11.77 -17.22 -3.28
N GLU A 30 12.36 -18.39 -3.49
CA GLU A 30 12.46 -19.05 -4.80
C GLU A 30 11.06 -19.18 -5.44
N GLY A 31 10.72 -18.27 -6.36
CA GLY A 31 9.46 -18.31 -7.10
C GLY A 31 8.56 -17.09 -6.92
N ALA A 32 8.86 -16.18 -5.99
CA ALA A 32 8.17 -14.89 -5.98
C ALA A 32 8.70 -14.04 -7.14
N ILE A 33 7.86 -13.81 -8.14
CA ILE A 33 8.18 -12.89 -9.24
C ILE A 33 8.56 -11.56 -8.60
N ASP A 34 9.80 -11.14 -8.80
CA ASP A 34 10.33 -9.86 -8.30
C ASP A 34 9.62 -8.71 -9.04
N ALA A 35 8.40 -8.41 -8.61
CA ALA A 35 7.54 -7.35 -9.14
C ALA A 35 8.25 -5.99 -9.04
N SER A 36 9.19 -5.85 -8.10
CA SER A 36 10.04 -4.67 -7.96
C SER A 36 10.80 -4.35 -9.25
N ASN A 37 11.31 -5.34 -9.98
CA ASN A 37 12.05 -5.12 -11.23
C ASN A 37 11.16 -4.58 -12.37
N ILE A 38 9.85 -4.82 -12.31
CA ILE A 38 8.87 -4.32 -13.28
C ILE A 38 8.37 -2.92 -12.87
N LEU A 39 8.20 -2.70 -11.57
CA LEU A 39 7.63 -1.46 -11.02
C LEU A 39 8.68 -0.35 -10.90
N LYS A 40 9.91 -0.65 -10.47
CA LYS A 40 11.00 0.33 -10.31
C LYS A 40 11.21 1.21 -11.54
N PRO A 41 11.32 0.67 -12.78
CA PRO A 41 11.49 1.51 -13.96
C PRO A 41 10.28 2.42 -14.23
N SER A 42 9.07 1.95 -13.96
CA SER A 42 7.83 2.67 -14.25
C SER A 42 7.56 3.78 -13.22
N LEU A 43 7.87 3.52 -11.96
CA LEU A 43 7.92 4.53 -10.88
C LEU A 43 9.01 5.57 -11.17
N ALA A 44 10.18 5.14 -11.65
CA ALA A 44 11.28 6.05 -11.97
C ALA A 44 10.99 6.98 -13.16
N ARG A 45 10.22 6.51 -14.14
CA ARG A 45 9.79 7.32 -15.29
C ARG A 45 8.51 8.14 -15.02
N GLY A 46 7.85 7.95 -13.88
CA GLY A 46 6.57 8.59 -13.58
C GLY A 46 5.41 8.07 -14.43
N GLU A 47 5.57 6.89 -15.05
CA GLU A 47 4.52 6.23 -15.85
C GLU A 47 3.47 5.53 -14.97
N LEU A 48 3.78 5.33 -13.68
CA LEU A 48 2.92 4.68 -12.72
C LEU A 48 2.67 5.63 -11.55
N GLN A 49 1.41 6.03 -11.37
CA GLN A 49 0.95 6.73 -10.17
C GLN A 49 0.37 5.71 -9.20
N CYS A 50 0.91 5.64 -7.98
CA CYS A 50 0.40 4.72 -6.97
C CYS A 50 0.44 5.31 -5.56
N ILE A 51 -0.42 4.78 -4.71
CA ILE A 51 -0.42 4.95 -3.25
C ILE A 51 -0.13 3.58 -2.65
N GLY A 52 0.91 3.49 -1.84
CA GLY A 52 1.25 2.27 -1.12
C GLY A 52 1.00 2.42 0.37
N ALA A 53 0.38 1.41 0.99
CA ALA A 53 0.28 1.30 2.44
C ALA A 53 1.31 0.28 2.95
N THR A 54 1.96 0.58 4.07
CA THR A 54 2.91 -0.33 4.73
C THR A 54 3.12 0.11 6.18
N THR A 55 3.63 -0.78 7.03
CA THR A 55 4.05 -0.41 8.37
C THR A 55 5.38 0.35 8.35
N LEU A 56 5.67 1.10 9.42
CA LEU A 56 6.93 1.83 9.55
C LEU A 56 8.17 0.91 9.48
N ASP A 57 8.07 -0.28 10.05
CA ASP A 57 9.18 -1.24 10.09
C ASP A 57 9.49 -1.80 8.71
N GLU A 58 8.46 -2.09 7.91
CA GLU A 58 8.61 -2.53 6.54
C GLU A 58 9.13 -1.42 5.63
N TYR A 59 8.66 -0.18 5.82
CA TYR A 59 9.19 0.98 5.10
C TYR A 59 10.70 1.11 5.32
N ARG A 60 11.16 1.08 6.58
CA ARG A 60 12.58 1.14 6.93
C ARG A 60 13.38 -0.04 6.37
N LYS A 61 12.78 -1.23 6.34
CA LYS A 61 13.46 -2.45 5.90
C LYS A 61 13.60 -2.55 4.39
N TYR A 62 12.58 -2.15 3.63
CA TYR A 62 12.48 -2.45 2.19
C TYR A 62 12.48 -1.22 1.28
N ILE A 63 12.06 -0.04 1.78
CA ILE A 63 11.92 1.17 0.96
C ILE A 63 13.05 2.17 1.26
N GLU A 64 13.26 2.50 2.53
CA GLU A 64 14.26 3.50 2.98
C GLU A 64 15.69 3.08 2.61
N LYS A 65 15.97 1.77 2.58
CA LYS A 65 17.28 1.22 2.20
C LYS A 65 17.55 1.21 0.70
N ASP A 66 16.51 1.33 -0.14
CA ASP A 66 16.63 1.33 -1.60
C ASP A 66 16.55 2.77 -2.13
N ALA A 67 17.72 3.34 -2.45
CA ALA A 67 17.84 4.72 -2.92
C ALA A 67 17.03 5.04 -4.19
N ALA A 68 16.67 4.02 -5.00
CA ALA A 68 15.84 4.24 -6.17
C ALA A 68 14.35 4.40 -5.80
N LEU A 69 13.90 3.74 -4.74
CA LEU A 69 12.52 3.81 -4.25
C LEU A 69 12.32 4.99 -3.30
N GLU A 70 13.27 5.22 -2.40
CA GLU A 70 13.25 6.33 -1.43
C GLU A 70 13.07 7.69 -2.12
N ARG A 71 13.69 7.90 -3.29
CA ARG A 71 13.54 9.13 -4.08
C ARG A 71 12.23 9.25 -4.87
N ARG A 72 11.40 8.20 -4.88
CA ARG A 72 10.16 8.12 -5.68
C ARG A 72 8.92 8.09 -4.82
N PHE A 73 9.03 7.65 -3.59
CA PHE A 73 7.97 7.74 -2.61
C PHE A 73 8.17 8.95 -1.70
N GLN A 74 7.11 9.74 -1.56
CA GLN A 74 7.02 10.71 -0.47
C GLN A 74 6.38 10.02 0.73
N PRO A 75 7.09 9.82 1.85
CA PRO A 75 6.48 9.23 3.04
C PRO A 75 5.44 10.19 3.62
N ILE A 76 4.23 9.69 3.83
CA ILE A 76 3.17 10.32 4.61
C ILE A 76 2.96 9.44 5.83
N ARG A 77 3.30 9.97 7.01
CA ARG A 77 3.10 9.26 8.27
C ARG A 77 1.64 9.34 8.67
N VAL A 78 1.05 8.19 8.92
CA VAL A 78 -0.30 8.06 9.49
C VAL A 78 -0.11 7.51 10.89
N ASP A 79 -0.43 8.32 11.88
CA ASP A 79 -0.35 7.91 13.28
C ASP A 79 -1.59 7.10 13.67
N GLU A 80 -1.48 6.38 14.79
CA GLU A 80 -2.62 5.69 15.39
C GLU A 80 -3.71 6.69 15.79
N PRO A 81 -5.00 6.31 15.66
CA PRO A 81 -6.09 7.18 16.09
C PRO A 81 -6.02 7.43 17.60
N THR A 82 -6.39 8.63 18.02
CA THR A 82 -6.64 8.95 19.43
C THR A 82 -7.74 8.07 20.02
N ALA A 83 -7.87 8.04 21.35
CA ALA A 83 -8.94 7.31 22.00
C ALA A 83 -10.32 7.81 21.54
N GLU A 84 -10.49 9.12 21.41
CA GLU A 84 -11.73 9.75 20.94
C GLU A 84 -12.05 9.40 19.49
N GLU A 85 -11.07 9.47 18.57
CA GLU A 85 -11.24 9.06 17.17
C GLU A 85 -11.53 7.56 17.05
N SER A 86 -10.87 6.73 17.88
CA SER A 86 -11.11 5.29 17.93
C SER A 86 -12.56 4.98 18.31
N VAL A 87 -13.12 5.70 19.30
CA VAL A 87 -14.54 5.56 19.66
C VAL A 87 -15.45 5.94 18.48
N GLN A 88 -15.14 7.00 17.74
CA GLN A 88 -15.93 7.39 16.56
C GLN A 88 -15.87 6.33 15.44
N ILE A 89 -14.70 5.74 15.20
CA ILE A 89 -14.54 4.63 14.25
C ILE A 89 -15.40 3.43 14.69
N LEU A 90 -15.37 3.07 15.97
CA LEU A 90 -16.17 1.96 16.51
C LEU A 90 -17.68 2.24 16.41
N GLN A 91 -18.12 3.48 16.66
CA GLN A 91 -19.51 3.88 16.46
C GLN A 91 -19.93 3.70 14.99
N GLY A 92 -19.08 4.05 14.03
CA GLY A 92 -19.34 3.82 12.61
C GLY A 92 -19.41 2.34 12.20
N LEU A 93 -18.82 1.44 13.00
CA LEU A 93 -18.87 -0.01 12.77
C LEU A 93 -20.02 -0.70 13.51
N ARG A 94 -20.64 -0.03 14.50
CA ARG A 94 -21.65 -0.59 15.41
C ARG A 94 -22.76 -1.33 14.68
N ASP A 95 -23.43 -0.69 13.72
CA ASP A 95 -24.57 -1.27 13.00
C ASP A 95 -24.21 -2.58 12.30
N ARG A 96 -22.99 -2.67 11.75
CA ARG A 96 -22.48 -3.88 11.08
C ARG A 96 -22.29 -5.02 12.07
N TYR A 97 -21.76 -4.72 13.26
CA TYR A 97 -21.54 -5.71 14.31
C TYR A 97 -22.84 -6.16 14.98
N GLU A 98 -23.75 -5.23 15.28
CA GLU A 98 -25.08 -5.51 15.82
C GLU A 98 -25.85 -6.45 14.89
N ALA A 99 -25.86 -6.17 13.58
CA ALA A 99 -26.50 -7.01 12.58
C ALA A 99 -25.85 -8.41 12.48
N HIS A 100 -24.51 -8.49 12.53
CA HIS A 100 -23.80 -9.76 12.44
C HIS A 100 -24.05 -10.65 13.67
N HIS A 101 -24.06 -10.07 14.87
CA HIS A 101 -24.18 -10.81 16.13
C HIS A 101 -25.61 -10.90 16.67
N ARG A 102 -26.57 -10.17 16.07
CA ARG A 102 -27.98 -10.09 16.50
C ARG A 102 -28.14 -9.58 17.94
N VAL A 103 -27.35 -8.57 18.27
CA VAL A 103 -27.38 -7.90 19.58
C VAL A 103 -27.53 -6.39 19.36
N SER A 104 -27.85 -5.65 20.42
CA SER A 104 -27.77 -4.19 20.44
C SER A 104 -26.79 -3.76 21.54
N ILE A 105 -25.82 -2.91 21.19
CA ILE A 105 -24.67 -2.53 22.01
C ILE A 105 -24.72 -1.05 22.33
#